data_AF-A0A1M5C2B1-F1
#
_entry.id   AF-A0A1M5C2B1-F1
#
_cell.length_a   1.000
_cell.length_b   1.000
_cell.length_c   1.000
_cell.angle_alpha   90.00
_cell.angle_beta   90.00
_cell.angle_gamma   90.00
#
_symmetry.space_group_name_H-M   'P 1'
#
loop_
_entity.id
_entity.type
_entity.pdbx_description
1 polymer ?
#
loop_
_entity_poly.entity_id
_entity_poly.type
_entity_poly.pdbx_seq_one_letter_code
_entity_poly.pdbx_strand_id
1 'polypeptide(L)'
;MCISSYAQSFSDYFTDNTLRIDYIFSGTANQQEISVENLSQLPTWAGRRHHLSEIPLDGNGQITVKDLKSGNCIYKTSFSTLFQEWLDTDEAKSVSRGFENTYLVPYPKQPVEISVSFRDKKGNYNTLLKHIVKPDDILIRKQGNTHVTPYVYLQKSGTPENCIDVAIMAEGYTKQEMALFIKDAKIACEALFSHEPFRSMKSRFNIVAVESPSKDSGVSAPKNGIWKNTAFSSHFDSFYSDRYLTSSNITDIHNSLAGIPYEHIIILANTEQYGGGGIYNSFTLTTAHHKHFRPVVVHEFGHSFAGLGDEYYYDEDLFNGVYPFDVEPWEQNITTKVNFPAKWKDMVDNGTAKLIEGGGYSSKGIYRGAEDCRMKTNTCQAFCPVCQRAIKRLIDFYTLP
;
A
#
# COMPACT_ATOMS: atom_id res chain seq x y z
N MET A 1 11.33 4.43 41.03
CA MET A 1 11.27 5.47 39.99
C MET A 1 10.12 5.12 39.06
N CYS A 2 9.03 5.87 39.10
CA CYS A 2 7.98 5.74 38.09
C CYS A 2 8.53 6.31 36.79
N ILE A 3 8.86 5.44 35.84
CA ILE A 3 9.17 5.87 34.47
C ILE A 3 7.83 6.32 33.90
N SER A 4 7.60 7.63 33.90
CA SER A 4 6.54 8.23 33.11
C SER A 4 6.87 7.96 31.65
N SER A 5 6.21 6.98 31.04
CA SER A 5 6.25 6.80 29.59
C SER A 5 5.54 8.01 28.97
N TYR A 6 6.29 9.05 28.65
CA TYR A 6 5.77 10.14 27.84
C TYR A 6 5.48 9.57 26.45
N ALA A 7 4.20 9.34 26.14
CA ALA A 7 3.78 9.06 24.78
C ALA A 7 4.14 10.26 23.90
N GLN A 8 4.78 10.03 22.76
CA GLN A 8 5.19 11.08 21.85
C GLN A 8 3.96 11.85 21.36
N SER A 9 3.90 13.17 21.59
CA SER A 9 2.84 14.01 21.03
C SER A 9 3.20 14.43 19.60
N PHE A 10 2.23 14.38 18.68
CA PHE A 10 2.39 14.85 17.30
C PHE A 10 2.92 16.30 17.25
N SER A 11 2.36 17.17 18.08
CA SER A 11 2.70 18.60 18.10
C SER A 11 4.10 18.90 18.60
N ASP A 12 4.81 17.93 19.20
CA ASP A 12 6.18 18.16 19.68
C ASP A 12 7.13 18.34 18.50
N TYR A 13 6.92 17.59 17.42
CA TYR A 13 7.84 17.51 16.29
C TYR A 13 7.26 17.97 14.96
N PHE A 14 5.93 17.94 14.78
CA PHE A 14 5.31 18.11 13.46
C PHE A 14 4.32 19.26 13.38
N THR A 15 4.18 19.84 12.18
CA THR A 15 3.05 20.71 11.81
C THR A 15 1.96 19.88 11.12
N ASP A 16 0.75 20.42 11.02
CA ASP A 16 -0.35 19.77 10.29
C ASP A 16 -0.21 19.95 8.76
N ASN A 17 0.94 19.53 8.24
CA ASN A 17 1.23 19.47 6.82
C ASN A 17 1.89 18.11 6.54
N THR A 18 1.94 17.72 5.28
CA THR A 18 2.66 16.51 4.87
C THR A 18 3.96 16.89 4.17
N LEU A 19 5.07 16.27 4.58
CA LEU A 19 6.27 16.18 3.76
C LEU A 19 6.11 14.95 2.86
N ARG A 20 5.85 15.20 1.58
CA ARG A 20 5.87 14.18 0.52
C ARG A 20 7.30 14.06 0.00
N ILE A 21 7.78 12.83 -0.13
CA ILE A 21 9.12 12.52 -0.63
C ILE A 21 8.98 11.55 -1.79
N ASP A 22 9.43 11.98 -2.96
CA ASP A 22 9.52 11.14 -4.14
C ASP A 22 10.96 10.62 -4.24
N TYR A 23 11.11 9.32 -4.43
CA TYR A 23 12.39 8.64 -4.61
C TYR A 23 12.41 7.90 -5.94
N ILE A 24 13.62 7.72 -6.47
CA ILE A 24 13.90 6.72 -7.49
C ILE A 24 14.58 5.54 -6.81
N PHE A 25 13.95 4.37 -6.88
CA PHE A 25 14.56 3.10 -6.50
C PHE A 25 15.14 2.46 -7.76
N SER A 26 16.44 2.21 -7.76
CA SER A 26 17.12 1.73 -8.96
C SER A 26 18.06 0.57 -8.68
N GLY A 27 18.30 -0.26 -9.68
CA GLY A 27 19.29 -1.32 -9.58
C GLY A 27 18.95 -2.55 -10.38
N THR A 28 19.54 -3.66 -9.95
CA THR A 28 19.42 -5.03 -10.48
C THR A 28 19.12 -5.99 -9.33
N ALA A 29 18.95 -7.28 -9.62
CA ALA A 29 18.80 -8.33 -8.61
C ALA A 29 19.94 -8.34 -7.56
N ASN A 30 21.14 -7.87 -7.90
CA ASN A 30 22.33 -7.96 -7.04
C ASN A 30 22.76 -6.63 -6.41
N GLN A 31 22.31 -5.49 -6.92
CA GLN A 31 22.70 -4.16 -6.43
C GLN A 31 21.50 -3.23 -6.50
N GLN A 32 21.20 -2.56 -5.39
CA GLN A 32 20.11 -1.59 -5.27
C GLN A 32 20.61 -0.27 -4.71
N GLU A 33 20.04 0.83 -5.19
CA GLU A 33 20.33 2.19 -4.76
C GLU A 33 19.03 3.00 -4.70
N ILE A 34 19.00 4.00 -3.81
CA ILE A 34 17.87 4.90 -3.64
C ILE A 34 18.37 6.35 -3.75
N SER A 35 17.72 7.13 -4.61
CA SER A 35 17.97 8.56 -4.76
C SER A 35 16.72 9.37 -4.41
N VAL A 36 16.89 10.53 -3.75
CA VAL A 36 15.79 11.50 -3.60
C VAL A 36 15.54 12.14 -4.95
N GLU A 37 14.30 12.08 -5.42
CA GLU A 37 13.87 12.73 -6.65
C GLU A 37 13.34 14.14 -6.35
N ASN A 38 12.32 14.25 -5.51
CA ASN A 38 11.67 15.51 -5.16
C ASN A 38 11.19 15.54 -3.71
N LEU A 39 11.12 16.75 -3.15
CA LEU A 39 10.47 17.05 -1.87
C LEU A 39 9.30 18.00 -2.10
N SER A 40 8.14 17.68 -1.54
CA SER A 40 6.94 18.51 -1.62
C SER A 40 6.25 18.67 -0.28
N GLN A 41 5.59 19.81 -0.08
CA GLN A 41 4.71 20.08 1.05
C GLN A 41 3.24 20.02 0.60
N LEU A 42 2.42 19.17 1.23
CA LEU A 42 0.96 19.16 1.07
C LEU A 42 0.29 19.94 2.23
N PRO A 43 -0.90 20.52 2.01
CA PRO A 43 -1.49 21.48 2.94
C PRO A 43 -1.93 20.89 4.28
N THR A 44 -2.21 19.59 4.38
CA THR A 44 -2.68 18.92 5.61
C THR A 44 -1.94 17.61 5.86
N TRP A 45 -1.85 17.17 7.11
CA TRP A 45 -1.43 15.80 7.45
C TRP A 45 -2.67 14.91 7.67
N ALA A 46 -2.84 13.91 6.80
CA ALA A 46 -3.95 12.96 6.88
C ALA A 46 -3.63 11.71 7.72
N GLY A 47 -2.35 11.44 7.97
CA GLY A 47 -1.95 10.22 8.65
C GLY A 47 -2.14 10.22 10.16
N ARG A 48 -1.74 9.12 10.78
CA ARG A 48 -1.84 8.93 12.24
C ARG A 48 -1.14 10.02 13.06
N ARG A 49 -1.66 10.22 14.27
CA ARG A 49 -1.11 11.14 15.30
C ARG A 49 -0.66 10.43 16.58
N HIS A 50 -0.79 9.11 16.60
CA HIS A 50 -0.36 8.19 17.66
C HIS A 50 0.53 7.10 17.05
N HIS A 51 1.17 6.27 17.90
CA HIS A 51 2.11 5.22 17.45
C HIS A 51 3.18 5.73 16.46
N LEU A 52 3.62 6.99 16.61
CA LEU A 52 4.40 7.70 15.59
C LEU A 52 5.75 7.03 15.33
N SER A 53 6.44 6.57 16.36
CA SER A 53 7.74 5.89 16.24
C SER A 53 7.64 4.37 16.00
N GLU A 54 6.42 3.85 15.79
CA GLU A 54 6.12 2.42 15.67
C GLU A 54 5.66 2.07 14.25
N ILE A 55 5.64 0.78 13.92
CA ILE A 55 5.10 0.24 12.66
C ILE A 55 4.11 -0.88 12.97
N PRO A 56 2.98 -0.96 12.23
CA PRO A 56 2.00 -2.02 12.45
C PRO A 56 2.44 -3.36 11.84
N LEU A 57 3.29 -3.30 10.81
CA LEU A 57 3.81 -4.44 10.05
C LEU A 57 5.25 -4.12 9.64
N ASP A 58 6.08 -5.14 9.46
CA ASP A 58 7.49 -4.95 9.09
C ASP A 58 7.63 -4.42 7.66
N GLY A 59 6.87 -4.97 6.71
CA GLY A 59 6.94 -4.66 5.27
C GLY A 59 8.26 -5.09 4.63
N ASN A 60 8.39 -4.93 3.31
CA ASN A 60 9.64 -5.17 2.60
C ASN A 60 10.59 -3.95 2.61
N GLY A 61 10.10 -2.78 3.02
CA GLY A 61 10.89 -1.58 3.22
C GLY A 61 10.35 -0.71 4.35
N GLN A 62 11.21 0.14 4.90
CA GLN A 62 10.88 1.04 6.01
C GLN A 62 11.46 2.44 5.79
N ILE A 63 10.66 3.45 6.13
CA ILE A 63 11.10 4.83 6.34
C ILE A 63 11.14 5.10 7.83
N THR A 64 12.28 5.60 8.30
CA THR A 64 12.45 6.10 9.67
C THR A 64 12.85 7.57 9.62
N VAL A 65 12.13 8.41 10.36
CA VAL A 65 12.38 9.84 10.52
C VAL A 65 12.91 10.07 11.93
N LYS A 66 14.07 10.71 12.03
CA LYS A 66 14.70 11.07 13.29
C LYS A 66 14.86 12.57 13.41
N ASP A 67 14.56 13.11 14.59
CA ASP A 67 14.93 14.48 14.92
C ASP A 67 16.45 14.63 14.85
N LEU A 68 16.96 15.57 14.05
CA LEU A 68 18.40 15.67 13.78
C LEU A 68 19.20 16.04 15.04
N LYS A 69 18.59 16.80 15.95
CA LYS A 69 19.26 17.28 17.17
C LYS A 69 19.38 16.20 18.24
N SER A 70 18.29 15.48 18.50
CA SER A 70 18.24 14.47 19.56
C SER A 70 18.60 13.06 19.09
N GLY A 71 18.43 12.76 17.80
CA GLY A 71 18.58 11.41 17.24
C GLY A 71 17.40 10.49 17.53
N ASN A 72 16.35 10.97 18.21
CA ASN A 72 15.16 10.19 18.52
C ASN A 72 14.37 9.85 17.26
N CYS A 73 13.87 8.62 17.16
CA CYS A 73 12.86 8.26 16.17
C CYS A 73 11.56 9.00 16.47
N ILE A 74 11.10 9.81 15.54
CA ILE A 74 9.89 10.62 15.68
C ILE A 74 8.78 10.24 14.70
N TYR A 75 9.11 9.50 13.63
CA TYR A 75 8.09 8.89 12.78
C TYR A 75 8.64 7.63 12.11
N LYS A 76 7.80 6.60 11.94
CA LYS A 76 8.15 5.39 11.20
C LYS A 76 7.00 4.94 10.31
N THR A 77 7.30 4.43 9.12
CA THR A 77 6.33 3.73 8.28
C THR A 77 7.00 2.60 7.52
N SER A 78 6.21 1.63 7.08
CA SER A 78 6.65 0.41 6.39
C SER A 78 5.88 0.26 5.08
N PHE A 79 6.45 -0.42 4.10
CA PHE A 79 5.87 -0.55 2.77
C PHE A 79 6.41 -1.79 2.03
N SER A 80 5.84 -2.09 0.88
CA SER A 80 6.41 -2.94 -0.17
C SER A 80 6.33 -2.18 -1.50
N THR A 81 7.05 -2.62 -2.54
CA THR A 81 7.11 -1.89 -3.82
C THR A 81 7.07 -2.78 -5.04
N LEU A 82 6.59 -2.22 -6.16
CA LEU A 82 6.69 -2.86 -7.48
C LEU A 82 8.16 -3.09 -7.89
N PHE A 83 9.07 -2.22 -7.44
CA PHE A 83 10.51 -2.41 -7.64
C PHE A 83 11.00 -3.72 -7.00
N GLN A 84 10.58 -4.02 -5.78
CA GLN A 84 11.02 -5.22 -5.07
C GLN A 84 10.46 -6.51 -5.69
N GLU A 85 9.25 -6.47 -6.26
CA GLU A 85 8.75 -7.59 -7.08
C GLU A 85 9.56 -7.75 -8.37
N TRP A 86 9.87 -6.63 -9.04
CA TRP A 86 10.68 -6.65 -10.26
C TRP A 86 12.07 -7.27 -10.05
N LEU A 87 12.68 -7.08 -8.86
CA LEU A 87 14.00 -7.63 -8.54
C LEU A 87 14.07 -9.16 -8.61
N ASP A 88 12.94 -9.86 -8.46
CA ASP A 88 12.86 -11.32 -8.56
C ASP A 88 12.63 -11.82 -10.00
N THR A 89 12.48 -10.93 -10.97
CA THR A 89 12.29 -11.28 -12.39
C THR A 89 13.60 -11.61 -13.11
N ASP A 90 13.51 -12.30 -14.25
CA ASP A 90 14.68 -12.56 -15.10
C ASP A 90 15.29 -11.28 -15.70
N GLU A 91 14.48 -10.25 -15.95
CA GLU A 91 14.96 -8.96 -16.47
C GLU A 91 15.97 -8.33 -15.50
N ALA A 92 15.67 -8.33 -14.19
CA ALA A 92 16.51 -7.73 -13.16
C ALA A 92 17.90 -8.40 -13.01
N LYS A 93 18.08 -9.61 -13.54
CA LYS A 93 19.40 -10.29 -13.56
C LYS A 93 20.36 -9.67 -14.58
N SER A 94 19.85 -8.92 -15.55
CA SER A 94 20.63 -8.46 -16.72
C SER A 94 20.53 -6.97 -17.00
N VAL A 95 19.47 -6.30 -16.54
CA VAL A 95 19.21 -4.89 -16.82
C VAL A 95 19.01 -4.15 -15.51
N SER A 96 19.63 -2.97 -15.40
CA SER A 96 19.35 -2.02 -14.31
C SER A 96 18.17 -1.12 -14.69
N ARG A 97 17.19 -0.97 -13.80
CA ARG A 97 16.03 -0.07 -14.00
C ARG A 97 15.82 0.86 -12.82
N GLY A 98 15.11 1.96 -13.05
CA GLY A 98 14.63 2.89 -12.03
C GLY A 98 13.11 2.87 -11.93
N PHE A 99 12.59 3.01 -10.72
CA PHE A 99 11.17 3.02 -10.39
C PHE A 99 10.85 4.20 -9.48
N GLU A 100 9.79 4.96 -9.81
CA GLU A 100 9.25 6.01 -8.94
C GLU A 100 8.63 5.42 -7.69
N ASN A 101 8.86 6.03 -6.54
CA ASN A 101 8.26 5.63 -5.26
C ASN A 101 8.00 6.87 -4.40
N THR A 102 6.76 7.07 -3.96
CA THR A 102 6.37 8.24 -3.16
C THR A 102 5.96 7.83 -1.76
N TYR A 103 6.37 8.60 -0.77
CA TYR A 103 5.97 8.39 0.62
C TYR A 103 5.56 9.69 1.31
N LEU A 104 4.64 9.57 2.24
CA LEU A 104 4.12 10.67 3.04
C LEU A 104 4.60 10.54 4.48
N VAL A 105 5.21 11.61 5.00
CA VAL A 105 5.59 11.72 6.41
C VAL A 105 5.06 13.05 6.96
N PRO A 106 4.77 13.16 8.27
CA PRO A 106 4.31 14.42 8.84
C PRO A 106 5.41 15.48 8.73
N TYR A 107 5.03 16.71 8.38
CA TYR A 107 5.99 17.77 8.08
C TYR A 107 6.70 18.24 9.36
N PRO A 108 8.05 18.20 9.43
CA PRO A 108 8.77 18.45 10.65
C PRO A 108 8.91 19.95 10.96
N LYS A 109 8.94 20.31 12.24
CA LYS A 109 9.21 21.68 12.71
C LYS A 109 10.69 22.05 12.68
N GLN A 110 11.57 21.05 12.73
CA GLN A 110 13.03 21.19 12.81
C GLN A 110 13.68 20.24 11.80
N PRO A 111 14.98 20.40 11.47
CA PRO A 111 15.68 19.47 10.58
C PRO A 111 15.59 18.02 11.07
N VAL A 112 15.44 17.09 10.13
CA VAL A 112 15.32 15.65 10.40
C VAL A 112 16.28 14.84 9.52
N GLU A 113 16.78 13.72 10.04
CA GLU A 113 17.39 12.66 9.23
C GLU A 113 16.29 11.67 8.83
N ILE A 114 16.18 11.39 7.53
CA ILE A 114 15.27 10.37 6.99
C ILE A 114 16.11 9.25 6.40
N SER A 115 15.83 8.03 6.84
CA SER A 115 16.48 6.82 6.33
C SER A 115 15.48 5.89 5.65
N VAL A 116 15.87 5.33 4.51
CA VAL A 116 15.10 4.30 3.79
C VAL A 116 15.88 3.00 3.83
N SER A 117 15.22 1.92 4.27
CA SER A 117 15.83 0.60 4.43
C SER A 117 15.00 -0.47 3.73
N PHE A 118 15.66 -1.47 3.15
CA PHE A 118 15.00 -2.66 2.60
C PHE A 118 15.26 -3.89 3.45
N ARG A 119 14.25 -4.75 3.50
CA ARG A 119 14.31 -6.08 4.11
C ARG A 119 14.95 -7.04 3.12
N ASP A 120 16.00 -7.74 3.53
CA ASP A 120 16.60 -8.82 2.75
C ASP A 120 15.79 -10.13 2.89
N LYS A 121 16.13 -11.15 2.08
CA LYS A 121 15.47 -12.46 2.12
C LYS A 121 15.62 -13.18 3.47
N LYS A 122 16.59 -12.80 4.31
CA LYS A 122 16.80 -13.34 5.67
C LYS A 122 15.99 -12.58 6.74
N GLY A 123 15.29 -11.52 6.34
CA GLY A 123 14.49 -10.68 7.22
C GLY A 123 15.24 -9.55 7.91
N ASN A 124 16.50 -9.27 7.53
CA ASN A 124 17.26 -8.15 8.09
C ASN A 124 17.02 -6.87 7.28
N TYR A 125 17.05 -5.71 7.94
CA TYR A 125 16.94 -4.42 7.27
C TYR A 125 18.31 -3.80 6.99
N ASN A 126 18.54 -3.45 5.73
CA ASN A 126 19.72 -2.72 5.26
C ASN A 126 19.31 -1.30 4.87
N THR A 127 19.91 -0.30 5.49
CA THR A 127 19.69 1.11 5.13
C THR A 127 20.42 1.44 3.85
N LEU A 128 19.68 1.82 2.81
CA LEU A 128 20.22 2.14 1.49
C LEU A 128 20.41 3.65 1.28
N LEU A 129 19.63 4.47 1.99
CA LEU A 129 19.74 5.93 1.92
C LEU A 129 19.55 6.55 3.30
N LYS A 130 20.35 7.57 3.58
CA LYS A 130 20.10 8.57 4.63
C LYS A 130 20.23 9.96 4.01
N HIS A 131 19.27 10.83 4.28
CA HIS A 131 19.33 12.23 3.86
C HIS A 131 18.73 13.14 4.92
N ILE A 132 19.12 14.42 4.89
CA ILE A 132 18.64 15.43 5.83
C ILE A 132 17.63 16.31 5.12
N VAL A 133 16.45 16.47 5.72
CA VAL A 133 15.46 17.45 5.27
C VAL A 133 15.46 18.62 6.24
N LYS A 134 15.64 19.82 5.72
CA LYS A 134 15.48 21.08 6.47
C LYS A 134 14.11 21.67 6.10
N PRO A 135 13.21 21.90 7.06
CA PRO A 135 11.83 22.31 6.76
C PRO A 135 11.70 23.71 6.15
N ASP A 136 12.76 24.51 6.18
CA ASP A 136 12.89 25.83 5.56
C ASP A 136 13.58 25.81 4.19
N ASP A 137 13.91 24.63 3.65
CA ASP A 137 14.46 24.51 2.30
C ASP A 137 13.47 25.03 1.25
N ILE A 138 13.90 26.05 0.51
CA ILE A 138 13.11 26.74 -0.51
C ILE A 138 12.76 25.85 -1.71
N LEU A 139 13.47 24.73 -1.90
CA LEU A 139 13.20 23.76 -2.97
C LEU A 139 12.12 22.73 -2.59
N ILE A 140 11.63 22.74 -1.35
CA ILE A 140 10.45 21.96 -0.98
C ILE A 140 9.23 22.57 -1.66
N ARG A 141 8.75 21.90 -2.71
CA ARG A 141 7.67 22.42 -3.56
C ARG A 141 6.34 22.38 -2.82
N LYS A 142 5.68 23.52 -2.69
CA LYS A 142 4.30 23.57 -2.17
C LYS A 142 3.33 23.08 -3.24
N GLN A 143 2.57 22.03 -2.94
CA GLN A 143 1.59 21.42 -3.83
C GLN A 143 0.21 21.37 -3.17
N GLY A 144 -0.86 21.23 -3.98
CA GLY A 144 -2.22 21.03 -3.46
C GLY A 144 -2.92 22.27 -2.92
N ASN A 145 -2.36 23.47 -3.10
CA ASN A 145 -3.01 24.73 -2.70
C ASN A 145 -3.92 25.31 -3.81
N THR A 146 -3.69 24.91 -5.05
CA THR A 146 -4.42 25.35 -6.24
C THR A 146 -4.62 24.17 -7.18
N HIS A 147 -5.62 24.26 -8.07
CA HIS A 147 -5.90 23.23 -9.10
C HIS A 147 -6.06 21.81 -8.54
N VAL A 148 -6.63 21.69 -7.35
CA VAL A 148 -6.96 20.40 -6.74
C VAL A 148 -7.90 19.63 -7.69
N THR A 149 -7.56 18.38 -7.97
CA THR A 149 -8.36 17.48 -8.83
C THR A 149 -9.80 17.42 -8.30
N PRO A 150 -10.84 17.50 -9.15
CA PRO A 150 -12.21 17.39 -8.68
C PRO A 150 -12.43 16.07 -7.93
N TYR A 151 -13.19 16.11 -6.84
CA TYR A 151 -13.46 14.94 -6.03
C TYR A 151 -14.81 15.04 -5.32
N VAL A 152 -15.33 13.89 -4.91
CA VAL A 152 -16.54 13.79 -4.09
C VAL A 152 -16.32 12.78 -2.96
N TYR A 153 -16.83 13.10 -1.76
CA TYR A 153 -16.86 12.12 -0.67
C TYR A 153 -17.97 11.10 -0.91
N LEU A 154 -17.61 9.82 -0.95
CA LEU A 154 -18.56 8.70 -0.91
C LEU A 154 -18.91 8.33 0.53
N GLN A 155 -17.98 8.58 1.44
CA GLN A 155 -18.15 8.43 2.87
C GLN A 155 -17.26 9.45 3.61
N LYS A 156 -17.83 10.14 4.60
CA LYS A 156 -17.08 11.05 5.46
C LYS A 156 -17.54 10.85 6.90
N SER A 157 -16.81 10.01 7.64
CA SER A 157 -17.14 9.65 9.01
C SER A 157 -16.59 10.64 10.04
N GLY A 158 -15.53 11.37 9.68
CA GLY A 158 -14.87 12.31 10.58
C GLY A 158 -13.82 13.18 9.88
N THR A 159 -12.96 13.82 10.69
CA THR A 159 -11.78 14.53 10.22
C THR A 159 -10.66 13.55 9.84
N PRO A 160 -9.72 13.95 8.97
CA PRO A 160 -8.51 13.15 8.68
C PRO A 160 -7.75 12.70 9.93
N GLU A 161 -7.75 13.51 10.99
CA GLU A 161 -7.08 13.17 12.25
C GLU A 161 -7.63 11.93 12.97
N ASN A 162 -8.89 11.55 12.70
CA ASN A 162 -9.61 10.52 13.44
C ASN A 162 -10.10 9.35 12.56
N CYS A 163 -9.88 9.42 11.26
CA CYS A 163 -10.40 8.47 10.27
C CYS A 163 -9.32 8.16 9.26
N ILE A 164 -9.28 6.90 8.83
CA ILE A 164 -8.44 6.46 7.73
C ILE A 164 -8.98 7.06 6.43
N ASP A 165 -8.17 7.84 5.73
CA ASP A 165 -8.55 8.46 4.46
C ASP A 165 -8.13 7.57 3.26
N VAL A 166 -9.12 7.05 2.53
CA VAL A 166 -8.88 6.25 1.31
C VAL A 166 -9.34 7.03 0.08
N ALA A 167 -8.42 7.23 -0.86
CA ALA A 167 -8.70 7.83 -2.16
C ALA A 167 -8.95 6.75 -3.23
N ILE A 168 -10.09 6.83 -3.91
CA ILE A 168 -10.42 6.05 -5.08
C ILE A 168 -10.19 6.92 -6.32
N MET A 169 -9.37 6.48 -7.27
CA MET A 169 -8.93 7.28 -8.41
C MET A 169 -9.39 6.68 -9.74
N ALA A 170 -9.65 7.55 -10.71
CA ALA A 170 -10.08 7.17 -12.06
C ALA A 170 -8.87 6.94 -12.97
N GLU A 171 -8.76 5.74 -13.55
CA GLU A 171 -7.76 5.40 -14.56
C GLU A 171 -8.44 4.90 -15.84
N GLY A 172 -8.04 5.46 -16.99
CA GLY A 172 -8.69 5.16 -18.27
C GLY A 172 -10.12 5.72 -18.43
N TYR A 173 -10.57 6.64 -17.57
CA TYR A 173 -11.85 7.35 -17.74
C TYR A 173 -11.62 8.75 -18.30
N THR A 174 -12.23 9.07 -19.43
CA THR A 174 -12.27 10.44 -19.97
C THR A 174 -13.17 11.35 -19.13
N LYS A 175 -13.10 12.67 -19.35
CA LYS A 175 -13.97 13.65 -18.65
C LYS A 175 -15.46 13.32 -18.80
N GLN A 176 -15.87 12.77 -19.95
CA GLN A 176 -17.26 12.40 -20.24
C GLN A 176 -17.70 11.13 -19.49
N GLU A 177 -16.76 10.34 -18.98
CA GLU A 177 -17.00 9.08 -18.29
C GLU A 177 -16.93 9.21 -16.76
N MET A 178 -16.72 10.41 -16.21
CA MET A 178 -16.61 10.58 -14.75
C MET A 178 -17.87 10.16 -13.99
N ALA A 179 -19.06 10.31 -14.59
CA ALA A 179 -20.29 9.79 -14.00
C ALA A 179 -20.28 8.25 -13.87
N LEU A 180 -19.65 7.54 -14.81
CA LEU A 180 -19.44 6.10 -14.74
C LEU A 180 -18.42 5.77 -13.65
N PHE A 181 -17.27 6.45 -13.63
CA PHE A 181 -16.27 6.30 -12.57
C PHE A 181 -16.87 6.46 -11.16
N ILE A 182 -17.68 7.50 -10.92
CA ILE A 182 -18.32 7.70 -9.61
C ILE A 182 -19.25 6.54 -9.24
N LYS A 183 -19.92 5.92 -10.22
CA LYS A 183 -20.73 4.71 -9.99
C LYS A 183 -19.84 3.53 -9.59
N ASP A 184 -18.72 3.35 -10.26
CA ASP A 184 -17.78 2.26 -9.98
C ASP A 184 -17.08 2.44 -8.63
N ALA A 185 -16.73 3.68 -8.27
CA ALA A 185 -16.19 4.01 -6.97
C ALA A 185 -17.19 3.72 -5.83
N LYS A 186 -18.50 3.96 -6.05
CA LYS A 186 -19.55 3.54 -5.12
C LYS A 186 -19.62 2.01 -4.99
N ILE A 187 -19.50 1.27 -6.08
CA ILE A 187 -19.46 -0.19 -6.08
C ILE A 187 -18.26 -0.71 -5.28
N ALA A 188 -17.07 -0.13 -5.45
CA ALA A 188 -15.89 -0.46 -4.66
C ALA A 188 -16.10 -0.18 -3.17
N CYS A 189 -16.63 1.00 -2.82
CA CYS A 189 -16.93 1.39 -1.45
C CYS A 189 -17.93 0.43 -0.80
N GLU A 190 -19.00 0.07 -1.50
CA GLU A 190 -19.97 -0.94 -1.02
C GLU A 190 -19.35 -2.32 -0.86
N ALA A 191 -18.49 -2.74 -1.79
CA ALA A 191 -17.81 -4.03 -1.71
C ALA A 191 -16.86 -4.08 -0.51
N LEU A 192 -16.10 -3.03 -0.25
CA LEU A 192 -15.23 -2.94 0.92
C LEU A 192 -16.04 -3.07 2.22
N PHE A 193 -17.05 -2.23 2.39
CA PHE A 193 -17.88 -2.21 3.61
C PHE A 193 -18.91 -3.33 3.70
N SER A 194 -18.96 -4.27 2.75
CA SER A 194 -19.71 -5.52 2.91
C SER A 194 -18.90 -6.62 3.60
N HIS A 195 -17.60 -6.44 3.78
CA HIS A 195 -16.70 -7.43 4.39
C HIS A 195 -16.30 -7.02 5.81
N GLU A 196 -16.28 -7.98 6.74
CA GLU A 196 -15.68 -7.74 8.07
C GLU A 196 -14.15 -7.76 7.99
N PRO A 197 -13.44 -6.95 8.80
CA PRO A 197 -13.96 -6.03 9.81
C PRO A 197 -14.33 -4.63 9.28
N PHE A 198 -14.11 -4.33 7.99
CA PHE A 198 -14.42 -3.02 7.41
C PHE A 198 -15.88 -2.62 7.65
N ARG A 199 -16.82 -3.57 7.54
CA ARG A 199 -18.25 -3.35 7.78
C ARG A 199 -18.54 -2.81 9.18
N SER A 200 -18.08 -3.51 10.22
CA SER A 200 -18.30 -3.09 11.62
C SER A 200 -17.47 -1.85 11.99
N MET A 201 -16.33 -1.62 11.33
CA MET A 201 -15.45 -0.47 11.56
C MET A 201 -15.64 0.65 10.55
N LYS A 202 -16.76 0.67 9.81
CA LYS A 202 -17.03 1.63 8.73
C LYS A 202 -16.85 3.09 9.17
N SER A 203 -17.25 3.43 10.40
CA SER A 203 -17.10 4.78 10.96
C SER A 203 -15.66 5.25 11.17
N ARG A 204 -14.66 4.37 10.96
CA ARG A 204 -13.23 4.70 11.03
C ARG A 204 -12.65 5.16 9.70
N PHE A 205 -13.46 5.27 8.65
CA PHE A 205 -12.99 5.56 7.30
C PHE A 205 -13.68 6.76 6.69
N ASN A 206 -12.90 7.55 5.94
CA ASN A 206 -13.36 8.46 4.92
C ASN A 206 -13.01 7.87 3.54
N ILE A 207 -13.94 7.91 2.60
CA ILE A 207 -13.72 7.46 1.22
C ILE A 207 -14.00 8.63 0.29
N VAL A 208 -13.00 9.02 -0.50
CA VAL A 208 -13.09 10.08 -1.50
C VAL A 208 -12.90 9.48 -2.89
N ALA A 209 -13.77 9.83 -3.85
CA ALA A 209 -13.60 9.50 -5.25
C ALA A 209 -13.01 10.72 -5.98
N VAL A 210 -11.85 10.54 -6.61
CA VAL A 210 -11.04 11.58 -7.25
C VAL A 210 -11.11 11.42 -8.76
N GLU A 211 -11.68 12.43 -9.43
CA GLU A 211 -11.95 12.45 -10.86
C GLU A 211 -10.69 12.87 -11.63
N SER A 212 -9.73 11.94 -11.77
CA SER A 212 -8.49 12.10 -12.55
C SER A 212 -8.71 11.74 -14.04
N PRO A 213 -8.91 12.72 -14.94
CA PRO A 213 -9.31 12.42 -16.32
C PRO A 213 -8.15 11.91 -17.17
N SER A 214 -8.37 10.79 -17.84
CA SER A 214 -7.57 10.29 -18.96
C SER A 214 -7.89 11.01 -20.27
N LYS A 215 -6.95 11.00 -21.22
CA LYS A 215 -7.21 11.43 -22.60
C LYS A 215 -7.95 10.35 -23.38
N ASP A 216 -7.51 9.10 -23.22
CA ASP A 216 -8.09 7.93 -23.87
C ASP A 216 -8.97 7.13 -22.89
N SER A 217 -10.07 6.56 -23.40
CA SER A 217 -10.90 5.59 -22.65
C SER A 217 -10.27 4.19 -22.70
N GLY A 218 -10.25 3.48 -21.58
CA GLY A 218 -9.56 2.19 -21.41
C GLY A 218 -8.13 2.32 -20.92
N VAL A 219 -7.42 1.19 -20.81
CA VAL A 219 -6.00 1.11 -20.40
C VAL A 219 -5.14 0.39 -21.45
N SER A 220 -3.82 0.50 -21.33
CA SER A 220 -2.89 -0.09 -22.30
C SER A 220 -2.84 -1.63 -22.19
N ALA A 221 -2.69 -2.30 -23.33
CA ALA A 221 -2.54 -3.76 -23.44
C ALA A 221 -1.33 -4.08 -24.35
N PRO A 222 -0.09 -4.03 -23.80
CA PRO A 222 1.16 -4.17 -24.54
C PRO A 222 1.25 -5.43 -25.42
N LYS A 223 0.78 -6.58 -24.95
CA LYS A 223 0.80 -7.85 -25.71
C LYS A 223 0.01 -7.77 -27.02
N ASN A 224 -0.97 -6.88 -27.09
CA ASN A 224 -1.78 -6.62 -28.28
C ASN A 224 -1.28 -5.40 -29.09
N GLY A 225 -0.17 -4.78 -28.70
CA GLY A 225 0.36 -3.56 -29.31
C GLY A 225 -0.49 -2.31 -29.04
N ILE A 226 -1.37 -2.34 -28.02
CA ILE A 226 -2.28 -1.24 -27.70
C ILE A 226 -1.67 -0.37 -26.59
N TRP A 227 -1.42 0.90 -26.90
CA TRP A 227 -0.94 1.91 -25.96
C TRP A 227 -1.90 3.09 -25.91
N LYS A 228 -2.29 3.49 -24.70
CA LYS A 228 -3.26 4.57 -24.44
C LYS A 228 -2.64 5.65 -23.57
N ASN A 229 -3.09 6.89 -23.76
CA ASN A 229 -2.71 8.05 -22.97
C ASN A 229 -3.71 8.25 -21.82
N THR A 230 -3.44 7.60 -20.69
CA THR A 230 -4.30 7.61 -19.51
C THR A 230 -3.72 8.44 -18.39
N ALA A 231 -4.50 8.67 -17.32
CA ALA A 231 -4.09 9.49 -16.18
C ALA A 231 -2.79 8.99 -15.52
N PHE A 232 -2.65 7.66 -15.39
CA PHE A 232 -1.50 7.04 -14.71
C PHE A 232 -0.72 6.06 -15.58
N SER A 233 -0.95 6.08 -16.90
CA SER A 233 -0.24 5.20 -17.86
C SER A 233 -0.22 3.72 -17.44
N SER A 234 -1.32 3.23 -16.85
CA SER A 234 -1.38 1.83 -16.44
C SER A 234 -1.39 0.91 -17.66
N HIS A 235 -0.81 -0.28 -17.48
CA HIS A 235 -0.75 -1.28 -18.53
C HIS A 235 -0.83 -2.70 -17.98
N PHE A 236 -1.46 -3.60 -18.75
CA PHE A 236 -1.36 -5.04 -18.55
C PHE A 236 0.06 -5.55 -18.88
N ASP A 237 0.28 -6.85 -18.74
CA ASP A 237 1.53 -7.52 -19.11
C ASP A 237 2.74 -7.05 -18.27
N SER A 238 2.50 -6.54 -17.06
CA SER A 238 3.57 -6.17 -16.14
C SER A 238 4.43 -7.38 -15.82
N PHE A 239 5.75 -7.23 -15.99
CA PHE A 239 6.73 -8.32 -15.90
C PHE A 239 6.43 -9.51 -16.83
N TYR A 240 5.79 -9.24 -17.98
CA TYR A 240 5.34 -10.24 -18.95
C TYR A 240 4.27 -11.21 -18.41
N SER A 241 3.57 -10.81 -17.34
CA SER A 241 2.41 -11.53 -16.81
C SER A 241 1.11 -10.92 -17.34
N ASP A 242 0.42 -11.65 -18.24
CA ASP A 242 -0.75 -11.19 -19.01
C ASP A 242 -1.80 -10.41 -18.20
N ARG A 243 -2.10 -10.86 -16.98
CA ARG A 243 -3.19 -10.32 -16.14
C ARG A 243 -2.69 -9.30 -15.13
N TYR A 244 -1.39 -9.08 -15.05
CA TYR A 244 -0.83 -8.15 -14.08
C TYR A 244 -0.91 -6.73 -14.63
N LEU A 245 -1.83 -5.96 -14.04
CA LEU A 245 -2.12 -4.58 -14.42
C LEU A 245 -1.54 -3.67 -13.33
N THR A 246 -0.50 -2.91 -13.67
CA THR A 246 0.17 -1.99 -12.75
C THR A 246 0.38 -0.62 -13.39
N SER A 247 0.89 0.33 -12.60
CA SER A 247 1.45 1.60 -13.08
C SER A 247 2.79 1.84 -12.37
N SER A 248 3.79 2.30 -13.12
CA SER A 248 5.07 2.77 -12.58
C SER A 248 5.12 4.29 -12.39
N ASN A 249 4.07 5.02 -12.77
CA ASN A 249 3.99 6.49 -12.72
C ASN A 249 3.45 6.95 -11.35
N ILE A 250 4.19 6.62 -10.30
CA ILE A 250 3.79 6.87 -8.91
C ILE A 250 3.69 8.37 -8.65
N THR A 251 4.59 9.16 -9.21
CA THR A 251 4.60 10.62 -9.00
C THR A 251 3.33 11.27 -9.55
N ASP A 252 2.79 10.79 -10.70
CA ASP A 252 1.55 11.28 -11.30
C ASP A 252 0.30 10.93 -10.47
N ILE A 253 0.27 9.73 -9.88
CA ILE A 253 -0.78 9.28 -8.96
C ILE A 253 -0.85 10.25 -7.77
N HIS A 254 0.27 10.48 -7.09
CA HIS A 254 0.31 11.35 -5.92
C HIS A 254 0.13 12.83 -6.26
N ASN A 255 0.55 13.28 -7.46
CA ASN A 255 0.27 14.63 -7.95
C ASN A 255 -1.24 14.88 -8.09
N SER A 256 -1.98 13.89 -8.58
CA SER A 256 -3.43 13.98 -8.74
C SER A 256 -4.19 13.99 -7.41
N LEU A 257 -3.56 13.53 -6.32
CA LEU A 257 -4.11 13.57 -4.96
C LEU A 257 -3.67 14.81 -4.16
N ALA A 258 -2.76 15.64 -4.69
CA ALA A 258 -2.24 16.77 -3.95
C ALA A 258 -3.35 17.77 -3.57
N GLY A 259 -3.53 17.99 -2.27
CA GLY A 259 -4.56 18.88 -1.71
C GLY A 259 -5.83 18.16 -1.23
N ILE A 260 -5.92 16.85 -1.44
CA ILE A 260 -6.96 15.99 -0.90
C ILE A 260 -6.33 15.20 0.26
N PRO A 261 -6.96 15.06 1.44
CA PRO A 261 -6.48 14.14 2.48
C PRO A 261 -6.56 12.68 2.01
N TYR A 262 -5.44 11.94 2.09
CA TYR A 262 -5.37 10.51 1.78
C TYR A 262 -4.21 9.84 2.52
N GLU A 263 -4.39 8.55 2.80
CA GLU A 263 -3.37 7.63 3.34
C GLU A 263 -3.23 6.39 2.47
N HIS A 264 -4.35 5.90 1.89
CA HIS A 264 -4.38 4.71 1.05
C HIS A 264 -5.06 4.98 -0.30
N ILE A 265 -4.65 4.25 -1.33
CA ILE A 265 -5.04 4.52 -2.72
C ILE A 265 -5.63 3.26 -3.36
N ILE A 266 -6.81 3.41 -3.95
CA ILE A 266 -7.45 2.44 -4.83
C ILE A 266 -7.60 3.10 -6.21
N ILE A 267 -7.10 2.46 -7.26
CA ILE A 267 -7.20 2.94 -8.63
C ILE A 267 -8.14 2.00 -9.39
N LEU A 268 -9.15 2.57 -10.04
CA LEU A 268 -10.11 1.82 -10.84
C LEU A 268 -9.77 2.03 -12.31
N ALA A 269 -9.51 0.94 -13.03
CA ALA A 269 -9.28 0.95 -14.47
C ALA A 269 -10.57 0.71 -15.25
N ASN A 270 -10.89 1.59 -16.20
CA ASN A 270 -12.05 1.52 -17.10
C ASN A 270 -11.91 0.40 -18.14
N THR A 271 -12.04 -0.86 -17.73
CA THR A 271 -11.94 -2.00 -18.66
C THR A 271 -12.67 -3.24 -18.11
N GLU A 272 -13.09 -4.11 -19.04
CA GLU A 272 -13.71 -5.40 -18.75
C GLU A 272 -12.69 -6.55 -18.66
N GLN A 273 -11.45 -6.36 -19.12
CA GLN A 273 -10.40 -7.39 -19.03
C GLN A 273 -10.12 -7.72 -17.56
N TYR A 274 -9.82 -8.97 -17.23
CA TYR A 274 -9.44 -9.33 -15.87
C TYR A 274 -7.99 -8.94 -15.58
N GLY A 275 -7.79 -8.16 -14.51
CA GLY A 275 -6.46 -7.94 -13.94
C GLY A 275 -6.46 -6.97 -12.77
N GLY A 276 -5.29 -6.78 -12.21
CA GLY A 276 -5.05 -5.88 -11.10
C GLY A 276 -3.81 -6.28 -10.30
N GLY A 277 -3.64 -5.60 -9.18
CA GLY A 277 -2.62 -5.86 -8.18
C GLY A 277 -2.78 -4.94 -6.98
N GLY A 278 -2.23 -5.35 -5.85
CA GLY A 278 -2.17 -4.57 -4.62
C GLY A 278 -0.83 -4.77 -3.95
N ILE A 279 -0.16 -3.67 -3.61
CA ILE A 279 1.14 -3.72 -2.92
C ILE A 279 1.06 -2.88 -1.65
N TYR A 280 1.49 -3.46 -0.52
CA TYR A 280 1.38 -2.87 0.82
C TYR A 280 1.94 -1.43 0.90
N ASN A 281 1.10 -0.49 1.29
CA ASN A 281 1.36 0.95 1.35
C ASN A 281 1.91 1.58 0.05
N SER A 282 1.60 0.96 -1.09
CA SER A 282 1.70 1.56 -2.41
C SER A 282 0.28 1.92 -2.88
N PHE A 283 -0.36 1.08 -3.70
CA PHE A 283 -1.76 1.23 -4.10
C PHE A 283 -2.39 -0.11 -4.47
N THR A 284 -3.72 -0.14 -4.52
CA THR A 284 -4.51 -1.13 -5.24
C THR A 284 -4.82 -0.60 -6.64
N LEU A 285 -4.67 -1.42 -7.68
CA LEU A 285 -5.18 -1.15 -9.02
C LEU A 285 -6.00 -2.35 -9.49
N THR A 286 -7.23 -2.12 -9.96
CA THR A 286 -8.08 -3.20 -10.45
C THR A 286 -9.06 -2.73 -11.53
N THR A 287 -9.50 -3.66 -12.35
CA THR A 287 -10.45 -3.41 -13.44
C THR A 287 -11.87 -3.28 -12.90
N ALA A 288 -12.56 -2.19 -13.26
CA ALA A 288 -13.86 -1.84 -12.68
C ALA A 288 -15.05 -2.61 -13.31
N HIS A 289 -14.93 -3.08 -14.55
CA HIS A 289 -16.06 -3.64 -15.30
C HIS A 289 -15.97 -5.15 -15.54
N HIS A 290 -14.90 -5.80 -15.06
CA HIS A 290 -14.86 -7.25 -15.04
C HIS A 290 -15.89 -7.81 -14.04
N LYS A 291 -16.53 -8.95 -14.37
CA LYS A 291 -17.56 -9.61 -13.54
C LYS A 291 -17.15 -9.93 -12.09
N HIS A 292 -15.85 -9.98 -11.82
CA HIS A 292 -15.27 -10.24 -10.50
C HIS A 292 -14.72 -8.98 -9.81
N PHE A 293 -15.05 -7.77 -10.29
CA PHE A 293 -14.56 -6.51 -9.71
C PHE A 293 -14.76 -6.44 -8.18
N ARG A 294 -15.99 -6.68 -7.69
CA ARG A 294 -16.31 -6.57 -6.25
C ARG A 294 -15.43 -7.44 -5.34
N PRO A 295 -15.24 -8.75 -5.60
CA PRO A 295 -14.32 -9.54 -4.79
C PRO A 295 -12.84 -9.17 -5.01
N VAL A 296 -12.43 -8.85 -6.25
CA VAL A 296 -11.03 -8.54 -6.56
C VAL A 296 -10.58 -7.25 -5.89
N VAL A 297 -11.34 -6.15 -5.97
CA VAL A 297 -10.95 -4.89 -5.32
C VAL A 297 -10.72 -5.05 -3.81
N VAL A 298 -11.49 -5.93 -3.16
CA VAL A 298 -11.33 -6.22 -1.73
C VAL A 298 -10.12 -7.11 -1.46
N HIS A 299 -9.82 -8.07 -2.35
CA HIS A 299 -8.60 -8.88 -2.29
C HIS A 299 -7.36 -7.99 -2.41
N GLU A 300 -7.29 -7.14 -3.45
CA GLU A 300 -6.16 -6.25 -3.67
C GLU A 300 -5.99 -5.23 -2.54
N PHE A 301 -7.09 -4.75 -1.95
CA PHE A 301 -7.02 -3.88 -0.77
C PHE A 301 -6.53 -4.63 0.47
N GLY A 302 -6.74 -5.95 0.55
CA GLY A 302 -6.10 -6.81 1.55
C GLY A 302 -4.57 -6.74 1.51
N HIS A 303 -3.98 -6.66 0.32
CA HIS A 303 -2.54 -6.43 0.17
C HIS A 303 -2.17 -4.97 0.46
N SER A 304 -2.76 -4.02 -0.25
CA SER A 304 -2.30 -2.62 -0.23
C SER A 304 -2.53 -1.91 1.10
N PHE A 305 -3.64 -2.21 1.78
CA PHE A 305 -3.93 -1.69 3.11
C PHE A 305 -3.36 -2.61 4.19
N ALA A 306 -3.76 -3.88 4.22
CA ALA A 306 -3.51 -4.76 5.36
C ALA A 306 -2.22 -5.59 5.30
N GLY A 307 -1.44 -5.50 4.22
CA GLY A 307 -0.20 -6.25 4.06
C GLY A 307 -0.38 -7.76 4.21
N LEU A 308 -1.53 -8.28 3.78
CA LEU A 308 -1.82 -9.71 3.78
C LEU A 308 -1.06 -10.37 2.62
N GLY A 309 -0.55 -11.58 2.85
CA GLY A 309 0.02 -12.41 1.79
C GLY A 309 -1.08 -13.20 1.07
N ASP A 310 -0.80 -13.66 -0.14
CA ASP A 310 -1.70 -14.58 -0.84
C ASP A 310 -1.77 -15.94 -0.14
N GLU A 311 -2.98 -16.48 -0.02
CA GLU A 311 -3.24 -17.80 0.56
C GLU A 311 -3.41 -18.88 -0.49
N TYR A 312 -3.41 -18.52 -1.78
CA TYR A 312 -3.38 -19.47 -2.88
C TYR A 312 -1.96 -19.99 -3.15
N TYR A 313 -1.90 -21.09 -3.88
CA TYR A 313 -0.66 -21.72 -4.32
C TYR A 313 -0.88 -22.35 -5.69
N TYR A 314 0.12 -22.24 -6.55
CA TYR A 314 0.16 -22.89 -7.85
C TYR A 314 1.59 -23.40 -8.06
N ASP A 315 1.75 -24.63 -8.55
CA ASP A 315 3.08 -25.23 -8.67
C ASP A 315 3.99 -24.48 -9.67
N GLU A 316 3.40 -23.76 -10.64
CA GLU A 316 4.06 -22.96 -11.69
C GLU A 316 3.77 -21.44 -11.56
N ASP A 317 3.68 -20.90 -10.34
CA ASP A 317 3.53 -19.45 -10.13
C ASP A 317 4.84 -18.69 -10.36
N LEU A 318 4.78 -17.49 -10.95
CA LEU A 318 5.93 -16.58 -11.10
C LEU A 318 6.56 -16.20 -9.76
N PHE A 319 5.77 -16.18 -8.69
CA PHE A 319 6.20 -15.84 -7.33
C PHE A 319 6.54 -17.07 -6.48
N ASN A 320 6.66 -18.25 -7.10
CA ASN A 320 7.13 -19.43 -6.39
C ASN A 320 8.58 -19.23 -5.90
N GLY A 321 8.80 -19.41 -4.59
CA GLY A 321 10.11 -19.20 -3.95
C GLY A 321 10.36 -17.78 -3.44
N VAL A 322 9.37 -16.88 -3.50
CA VAL A 322 9.46 -15.54 -2.88
C VAL A 322 9.64 -15.64 -1.36
N TYR A 323 9.05 -16.64 -0.72
CA TYR A 323 9.17 -16.89 0.72
C TYR A 323 10.18 -18.01 1.01
N PRO A 324 11.35 -17.70 1.61
CA PRO A 324 12.27 -18.72 2.09
C PRO A 324 11.64 -19.52 3.24
N PHE A 325 11.74 -20.85 3.18
CA PHE A 325 11.10 -21.72 4.18
C PHE A 325 11.74 -21.66 5.56
N ASP A 326 12.96 -21.13 5.68
CA ASP A 326 13.72 -20.96 6.92
C ASP A 326 13.58 -19.55 7.52
N VAL A 327 12.75 -18.69 6.94
CA VAL A 327 12.48 -17.32 7.41
C VAL A 327 10.98 -17.17 7.65
N GLU A 328 10.58 -16.55 8.76
CA GLU A 328 9.17 -16.25 9.00
C GLU A 328 8.74 -15.06 8.11
N PRO A 329 7.68 -15.20 7.29
CA PRO A 329 7.09 -14.08 6.55
C PRO A 329 6.63 -12.98 7.51
N TRP A 330 6.66 -11.72 7.11
CA TRP A 330 6.15 -10.65 7.96
C TRP A 330 4.62 -10.52 7.88
N GLU A 331 4.02 -11.02 6.79
CA GLU A 331 2.60 -11.09 6.55
C GLU A 331 1.92 -11.93 7.63
N GLN A 332 0.77 -11.46 8.10
CA GLN A 332 0.14 -11.99 9.30
C GLN A 332 -0.69 -13.26 9.06
N ASN A 333 -1.05 -13.56 7.81
CA ASN A 333 -1.98 -14.63 7.44
C ASN A 333 -1.32 -15.87 6.79
N ILE A 334 -0.01 -15.83 6.58
CA ILE A 334 0.81 -16.97 6.14
C ILE A 334 1.98 -17.21 7.11
N THR A 335 2.47 -18.44 7.19
CA THR A 335 3.58 -18.80 8.08
C THR A 335 4.43 -19.94 7.49
N THR A 336 5.74 -19.91 7.73
CA THR A 336 6.67 -21.03 7.48
C THR A 336 6.89 -21.88 8.74
N LYS A 337 6.24 -21.49 9.85
CA LYS A 337 6.36 -22.04 11.20
C LYS A 337 7.68 -21.77 11.91
N VAL A 338 8.57 -20.97 11.33
CA VAL A 338 9.84 -20.55 11.94
C VAL A 338 9.59 -19.76 13.22
N ASN A 339 8.57 -18.91 13.25
CA ASN A 339 8.09 -18.19 14.42
C ASN A 339 6.55 -18.13 14.48
N PHE A 340 5.91 -19.31 14.40
CA PHE A 340 4.45 -19.41 14.47
C PHE A 340 3.79 -18.77 15.70
N PRO A 341 4.41 -18.74 16.91
CA PRO A 341 3.83 -18.04 18.06
C PRO A 341 3.54 -16.55 17.82
N ALA A 342 4.30 -15.89 16.93
CA ALA A 342 4.06 -14.49 16.57
C ALA A 342 2.89 -14.28 15.58
N LYS A 343 2.32 -15.37 15.05
CA LYS A 343 1.25 -15.35 14.05
C LYS A 343 -0.12 -15.60 14.69
N TRP A 344 -0.78 -16.72 14.39
CA TRP A 344 -2.11 -17.05 14.90
C TRP A 344 -2.13 -18.35 15.70
N LYS A 345 -1.01 -18.73 16.32
CA LYS A 345 -0.95 -19.91 17.20
C LYS A 345 -1.98 -19.84 18.32
N ASP A 346 -2.19 -18.67 18.91
CA ASP A 346 -3.23 -18.41 19.90
C ASP A 346 -4.65 -18.73 19.39
N MET A 347 -4.92 -18.50 18.10
CA MET A 347 -6.20 -18.80 17.45
C MET A 347 -6.34 -20.28 17.08
N VAL A 348 -5.23 -20.99 16.84
CA VAL A 348 -5.26 -22.45 16.70
C VAL A 348 -5.56 -23.09 18.06
N ASP A 349 -4.89 -22.62 19.11
CA ASP A 349 -5.03 -23.18 20.46
C ASP A 349 -6.45 -23.01 21.02
N ASN A 350 -7.16 -21.94 20.64
CA ASN A 350 -8.55 -21.70 21.03
C ASN A 350 -9.61 -22.17 19.99
N GLY A 351 -9.18 -22.79 18.89
CA GLY A 351 -10.06 -23.38 17.88
C GLY A 351 -10.73 -22.41 16.90
N THR A 352 -10.31 -21.14 16.83
CA THR A 352 -10.88 -20.13 15.91
C THR A 352 -10.16 -20.05 14.56
N ALA A 353 -8.99 -20.67 14.42
CA ALA A 353 -8.25 -20.80 13.17
C ALA A 353 -7.62 -22.20 13.04
N LYS A 354 -7.14 -22.52 11.84
CA LYS A 354 -6.41 -23.76 11.53
C LYS A 354 -4.96 -23.45 11.15
N LEU A 355 -4.15 -24.50 11.02
CA LEU A 355 -2.84 -24.44 10.37
C LEU A 355 -2.86 -25.42 9.19
N ILE A 356 -3.08 -24.90 7.98
CA ILE A 356 -3.26 -25.71 6.77
C ILE A 356 -2.12 -25.45 5.81
N GLU A 357 -1.48 -26.51 5.33
CA GLU A 357 -0.38 -26.40 4.37
C GLU A 357 -0.88 -25.90 2.99
N GLY A 358 -0.06 -25.10 2.33
CA GLY A 358 -0.35 -24.40 1.09
C GLY A 358 -0.67 -22.92 1.31
N GLY A 359 0.02 -22.04 0.61
CA GLY A 359 -0.15 -20.59 0.66
C GLY A 359 1.14 -19.89 0.24
N GLY A 360 1.11 -18.57 0.07
CA GLY A 360 2.29 -17.81 -0.38
C GLY A 360 2.90 -18.41 -1.64
N TYR A 361 2.05 -18.79 -2.60
CA TYR A 361 2.44 -19.40 -3.89
C TYR A 361 3.03 -20.81 -3.80
N SER A 362 3.25 -21.37 -2.61
CA SER A 362 3.84 -22.72 -2.43
C SER A 362 2.83 -23.73 -1.89
N SER A 363 2.81 -24.94 -2.48
CA SER A 363 1.96 -26.04 -2.04
C SER A 363 2.48 -26.75 -0.78
N LYS A 364 3.73 -26.50 -0.36
CA LYS A 364 4.38 -27.12 0.81
C LYS A 364 5.22 -26.11 1.58
N GLY A 365 5.41 -26.35 2.89
CA GLY A 365 6.32 -25.54 3.72
C GLY A 365 5.77 -24.17 4.15
N ILE A 366 4.73 -23.66 3.48
CA ILE A 366 3.98 -22.45 3.86
C ILE A 366 2.56 -22.87 4.27
N TYR A 367 2.00 -22.21 5.28
CA TYR A 367 0.71 -22.53 5.88
C TYR A 367 -0.18 -21.30 5.96
N ARG A 368 -1.50 -21.51 5.85
CA ARG A 368 -2.56 -20.50 5.97
C ARG A 368 -3.54 -20.82 7.11
N GLY A 369 -4.32 -19.81 7.51
CA GLY A 369 -5.21 -19.87 8.68
C GLY A 369 -6.57 -20.57 8.48
N ALA A 370 -7.01 -20.79 7.23
CA ALA A 370 -8.33 -21.36 6.92
C ALA A 370 -8.33 -22.12 5.58
N GLU A 371 -9.37 -22.94 5.36
CA GLU A 371 -9.50 -23.73 4.12
C GLU A 371 -9.64 -22.83 2.89
N ASP A 372 -10.42 -21.76 3.04
CA ASP A 372 -10.69 -20.75 2.04
C ASP A 372 -10.76 -19.35 2.69
N CYS A 373 -10.44 -18.33 1.90
CA CYS A 373 -10.32 -16.95 2.32
C CYS A 373 -10.45 -16.05 1.09
N ARG A 374 -10.87 -14.79 1.27
CA ARG A 374 -10.73 -13.75 0.24
C ARG A 374 -9.29 -13.64 -0.31
N MET A 375 -8.27 -13.88 0.51
CA MET A 375 -6.86 -13.92 0.08
C MET A 375 -6.47 -15.21 -0.67
N LYS A 376 -7.39 -16.16 -0.82
CA LYS A 376 -7.18 -17.41 -1.56
C LYS A 376 -8.01 -17.46 -2.84
N THR A 377 -9.31 -17.16 -2.75
CA THR A 377 -10.22 -17.26 -3.88
C THR A 377 -11.17 -16.06 -3.97
N ASN A 378 -11.51 -15.68 -5.21
CA ASN A 378 -12.49 -14.63 -5.49
C ASN A 378 -13.93 -15.05 -5.16
N THR A 379 -14.20 -16.35 -5.04
CA THR A 379 -15.54 -16.89 -4.70
C THR A 379 -15.83 -16.89 -3.21
N CYS A 380 -14.80 -16.90 -2.36
CA CYS A 380 -14.98 -16.82 -0.92
C CYS A 380 -15.73 -15.52 -0.56
N GLN A 381 -16.65 -15.55 0.40
CA GLN A 381 -17.47 -14.38 0.74
C GLN A 381 -16.82 -13.47 1.81
N ALA A 382 -15.74 -13.93 2.45
CA ALA A 382 -15.15 -13.24 3.60
C ALA A 382 -13.63 -13.43 3.67
N PHE A 383 -12.97 -12.52 4.37
CA PHE A 383 -11.65 -12.79 4.93
C PHE A 383 -11.75 -13.89 5.99
N CYS A 384 -10.74 -14.76 6.08
CA CYS A 384 -10.65 -15.73 7.16
C CYS A 384 -10.47 -15.04 8.53
N PRO A 385 -10.73 -15.72 9.66
CA PRO A 385 -10.61 -15.11 11.00
C PRO A 385 -9.23 -14.48 11.28
N VAL A 386 -8.15 -15.08 10.76
CA VAL A 386 -6.79 -14.56 10.89
C VAL A 386 -6.63 -13.24 10.14
N CYS A 387 -7.07 -13.17 8.88
CA CYS A 387 -7.09 -11.94 8.08
C CYS A 387 -7.98 -10.86 8.73
N GLN A 388 -9.17 -11.21 9.23
CA GLN A 388 -10.04 -10.24 9.91
C GLN A 388 -9.37 -9.64 11.14
N ARG A 389 -8.68 -10.46 11.95
CA ARG A 389 -7.92 -9.99 13.11
C ARG A 389 -6.77 -9.07 12.69
N ALA A 390 -6.03 -9.41 11.63
CA ALA A 390 -4.94 -8.59 11.12
C ALA A 390 -5.43 -7.22 10.63
N ILE A 391 -6.49 -7.19 9.81
CA ILE A 391 -7.12 -5.95 9.33
C ILE A 391 -7.61 -5.12 10.52
N LYS A 392 -8.29 -5.73 11.51
CA LYS A 392 -8.78 -5.02 12.70
C LYS A 392 -7.63 -4.37 13.49
N ARG A 393 -6.55 -5.12 13.73
CA ARG A 393 -5.36 -4.60 14.44
C ARG A 393 -4.77 -3.39 13.71
N LEU A 394 -4.75 -3.42 12.38
CA LEU A 394 -4.25 -2.31 11.59
C LEU A 394 -5.17 -1.07 11.70
N ILE A 395 -6.49 -1.25 11.58
CA ILE A 395 -7.44 -0.14 11.75
C ILE A 395 -7.31 0.46 13.15
N ASP A 396 -7.20 -0.38 14.18
CA ASP A 396 -6.99 0.07 15.55
C ASP A 396 -5.66 0.83 15.68
N PHE A 397 -4.57 0.35 15.09
CA PHE A 397 -3.25 1.02 15.11
C PHE A 397 -3.30 2.44 14.53
N TYR A 398 -4.04 2.66 13.45
CA TYR A 398 -4.16 3.97 12.81
C TYR A 398 -5.14 4.91 13.54
N THR A 399 -6.16 4.38 14.23
CA THR A 399 -7.30 5.19 14.71
C THR A 399 -7.48 5.21 16.23
N LEU A 400 -6.65 4.49 16.98
CA LEU A 400 -6.64 4.49 18.44
C LEU A 400 -5.27 4.97 18.98
N PRO A 401 -5.24 5.65 20.15
CA PRO A 401 -4.00 6.10 20.80
C PRO A 401 -3.10 5.01 21.37
#